data_AF-A0A218WY03-F1
#
_entry.id   AF-A0A218WY03-F1
#
_cell.length_a   1.000
_cell.length_b   1.000
_cell.length_c   1.000
_cell.angle_alpha   90.00
_cell.angle_beta   90.00
_cell.angle_gamma   90.00
#
_symmetry.space_group_name_H-M   'P 1'
#
loop_
_entity.id
_entity.type
_entity.pdbx_description
1 polymer ?
#
loop_
_entity_poly.entity_id
_entity_poly.type
_entity_poly.pdbx_seq_one_letter_code
_entity_poly.pdbx_strand_id
1 'polypeptide(L)'
;MATDRVNQLLTISMIRSFMKPKKPKSEHVDVISRVCFGSNSSKGEEIFVKFQCLQEAISKKMLATGVIGLRHLPIKSNPAIWRLEKEVQSLILKVVKESDGAKSEKDLLQMILEGAKDGHLSGDEMDRFIVDNYKNIYLVGYETIAVTASWTTLMLLASNRDWQANVHEKINQVCAGQSPDSDMNRKMKMEEQMTMVIHESLRLYPPAAIFSQEAQHDIKFGDVLVPKGVTAWTPFTLISTFGDPT
;
A
#
# COMPACT_ATOMS: atom_id res chain seq x y z
N MET A 1 -19.81 22.34 -14.46
CA MET A 1 -19.47 21.41 -15.57
C MET A 1 -18.03 21.49 -16.06
N ALA A 2 -17.40 22.67 -16.19
CA ALA A 2 -15.97 22.75 -16.55
C ALA A 2 -15.03 22.44 -15.37
N THR A 3 -15.42 22.83 -14.14
CA THR A 3 -14.63 22.70 -12.91
C THR A 3 -14.46 21.24 -12.46
N ASP A 4 -15.45 20.37 -12.68
CA ASP A 4 -15.36 18.94 -12.34
C ASP A 4 -14.39 18.16 -13.22
N ARG A 5 -14.30 18.52 -14.52
CA ARG A 5 -13.32 17.91 -15.42
C ARG A 5 -11.90 18.34 -15.08
N VAL A 6 -11.71 19.60 -14.66
CA VAL A 6 -10.40 20.10 -14.23
C VAL A 6 -9.97 19.43 -12.93
N ASN A 7 -10.87 19.24 -11.95
CA ASN A 7 -10.57 18.52 -10.73
C ASN A 7 -10.29 17.03 -10.98
N GLN A 8 -11.06 16.35 -11.84
CA GLN A 8 -10.75 14.97 -12.23
C GLN A 8 -9.40 14.85 -12.96
N LEU A 9 -9.10 15.78 -13.86
CA LEU A 9 -7.82 15.80 -14.59
C LEU A 9 -6.65 16.11 -13.66
N LEU A 10 -6.84 16.97 -12.65
CA LEU A 10 -5.84 17.25 -11.61
C LEU A 10 -5.60 16.02 -10.72
N THR A 11 -6.65 15.33 -10.29
CA THR A 11 -6.54 14.08 -9.52
C THR A 11 -5.84 12.99 -10.33
N ILE A 12 -6.18 12.83 -11.62
CA ILE A 12 -5.53 11.85 -12.51
C ILE A 12 -4.07 12.24 -12.81
N SER A 13 -3.79 13.53 -12.97
CA SER A 13 -2.43 14.07 -13.16
C SER A 13 -1.58 13.88 -11.90
N MET A 14 -2.16 14.09 -10.73
CA MET A 14 -1.53 13.88 -9.43
C MET A 14 -1.22 12.38 -9.24
N ILE A 15 -2.18 11.48 -9.49
CA ILE A 15 -1.97 10.02 -9.48
C ILE A 15 -0.88 9.61 -10.48
N ARG A 16 -0.87 10.16 -11.71
CA ARG A 16 0.20 9.91 -12.70
C ARG A 16 1.57 10.44 -12.26
N SER A 17 1.61 11.56 -11.54
CA SER A 17 2.85 12.10 -10.99
C SER A 17 3.37 11.29 -9.81
N PHE A 18 2.46 10.69 -9.02
CA PHE A 18 2.79 9.75 -7.94
C PHE A 18 3.30 8.40 -8.48
N MET A 19 2.75 7.92 -9.60
CA MET A 19 3.18 6.67 -10.24
C MET A 19 4.44 6.80 -11.13
N LYS A 20 5.10 7.96 -11.17
CA LYS A 20 6.39 8.07 -11.87
C LYS A 20 7.47 7.34 -11.05
N PRO A 21 8.24 6.41 -11.65
CA PRO A 21 9.30 5.70 -10.94
C PRO A 21 10.35 6.71 -10.47
N LYS A 22 10.38 6.99 -9.16
CA LYS A 22 11.48 7.68 -8.51
C LYS A 22 12.56 6.65 -8.18
N LYS A 23 13.83 7.03 -8.35
CA LYS A 23 14.99 6.17 -8.05
C LYS A 23 14.84 5.56 -6.65
N PRO A 24 15.20 4.27 -6.44
CA PRO A 24 14.84 3.48 -5.26
C PRO A 24 15.65 3.80 -3.98
N LYS A 25 16.21 5.00 -3.84
CA LYS A 25 16.86 5.41 -2.59
C LYS A 25 15.86 6.10 -1.66
N SER A 26 14.84 5.39 -1.21
CA SER A 26 13.97 5.85 -0.12
C SER A 26 14.03 4.86 1.04
N GLU A 27 14.39 5.35 2.22
CA GLU A 27 14.57 4.55 3.45
C GLU A 27 13.37 3.64 3.76
N HIS A 28 12.15 4.04 3.38
CA HIS A 28 10.93 3.24 3.55
C HIS A 28 10.89 1.96 2.69
N VAL A 29 11.51 1.97 1.49
CA VAL A 29 11.63 0.76 0.64
C VAL A 29 12.50 -0.27 1.35
N ASP A 30 13.59 0.18 1.97
CA ASP A 30 14.51 -0.69 2.72
C ASP A 30 13.87 -1.20 4.02
N VAL A 31 13.04 -0.40 4.70
CA VAL A 31 12.26 -0.88 5.86
C VAL A 31 11.28 -1.99 5.45
N ILE A 32 10.49 -1.78 4.40
CA ILE A 32 9.54 -2.80 3.92
C ILE A 32 10.26 -4.01 3.35
N SER A 33 11.37 -3.80 2.65
CA SER A 33 12.19 -4.88 2.14
C SER A 33 12.73 -5.74 3.28
N ARG A 34 13.22 -5.13 4.37
CA ARG A 34 13.63 -5.87 5.58
C ARG A 34 12.47 -6.58 6.28
N VAL A 35 11.29 -5.97 6.34
CA VAL A 35 10.11 -6.59 6.96
C VAL A 35 9.60 -7.80 6.14
N CYS A 36 9.68 -7.74 4.81
CA CYS A 36 9.14 -8.79 3.94
C CYS A 36 10.19 -9.84 3.53
N PHE A 37 11.46 -9.47 3.41
CA PHE A 37 12.57 -10.31 2.94
C PHE A 37 13.67 -10.55 3.97
N GLY A 38 13.58 -9.97 5.17
CA GLY A 38 14.58 -10.14 6.23
C GLY A 38 15.99 -9.75 5.79
N SER A 39 16.91 -10.70 5.87
CA SER A 39 18.32 -10.55 5.48
C SER A 39 18.55 -10.41 3.96
N ASN A 40 17.54 -10.67 3.13
CA ASN A 40 17.62 -10.58 1.67
C ASN A 40 17.19 -9.20 1.11
N SER A 41 17.37 -8.11 1.87
CA SER A 41 16.86 -6.76 1.52
C SER A 41 17.26 -6.27 0.11
N SER A 42 18.47 -6.59 -0.37
CA SER A 42 18.95 -6.19 -1.70
C SER A 42 18.19 -6.84 -2.86
N LYS A 43 17.76 -8.11 -2.71
CA LYS A 43 16.93 -8.80 -3.70
C LYS A 43 15.49 -8.27 -3.70
N GLY A 44 15.03 -7.80 -2.54
CA GLY A 44 13.73 -7.18 -2.41
C GLY A 44 13.59 -5.89 -3.19
N GLU A 45 14.67 -5.10 -3.32
CA GLU A 45 14.70 -3.89 -4.13
C GLU A 45 14.55 -4.19 -5.63
N GLU A 46 15.12 -5.30 -6.13
CA GLU A 46 14.94 -5.72 -7.53
C GLU A 46 13.49 -6.15 -7.81
N ILE A 47 12.91 -6.95 -6.92
CA ILE A 47 11.51 -7.39 -7.01
C ILE A 47 10.58 -6.18 -7.02
N PHE A 48 10.88 -5.18 -6.18
CA PHE A 48 10.13 -3.95 -6.08
C PHE A 48 10.04 -3.20 -7.42
N VAL A 49 11.19 -2.92 -8.05
CA VAL A 49 11.22 -2.16 -9.30
C VAL A 49 10.40 -2.86 -10.39
N LYS A 50 10.49 -4.19 -10.47
CA LYS A 50 9.70 -4.98 -11.42
C LYS A 50 8.21 -4.97 -11.09
N PHE A 51 7.85 -5.02 -9.81
CA PHE A 51 6.46 -4.93 -9.36
C PHE A 51 5.84 -3.56 -9.65
N GLN A 52 6.57 -2.46 -9.46
CA GLN A 52 6.10 -1.12 -9.84
C GLN A 52 5.85 -1.00 -11.35
N CYS A 53 6.74 -1.55 -12.17
CA CYS A 53 6.56 -1.58 -13.63
C CYS A 53 5.27 -2.35 -14.01
N LEU A 54 4.99 -3.45 -13.30
CA LEU A 54 3.77 -4.22 -13.48
C LEU A 54 2.52 -3.42 -13.07
N GLN A 55 2.54 -2.78 -11.89
CA GLN A 55 1.42 -1.96 -11.39
C GLN A 55 1.12 -0.77 -12.32
N GLU A 56 2.14 -0.07 -12.81
CA GLU A 56 1.95 1.05 -13.73
C GLU A 56 1.32 0.59 -15.05
N ALA A 57 1.77 -0.57 -15.57
CA ALA A 57 1.23 -1.15 -16.80
C ALA A 57 -0.24 -1.62 -16.63
N ILE A 58 -0.59 -2.18 -15.47
CA ILE A 58 -1.96 -2.57 -15.12
C ILE A 58 -2.85 -1.34 -14.95
N SER A 59 -2.39 -0.33 -14.18
CA SER A 59 -3.17 0.88 -13.87
C SER A 59 -3.51 1.71 -15.11
N LYS A 60 -2.57 1.86 -16.05
CA LYS A 60 -2.84 2.52 -17.35
C LYS A 60 -3.97 1.85 -18.12
N LYS A 61 -4.10 0.52 -18.00
CA LYS A 61 -5.16 -0.26 -18.64
C LYS A 61 -6.47 -0.22 -17.87
N MET A 62 -6.43 -0.25 -16.53
CA MET A 62 -7.62 -0.15 -15.68
C MET A 62 -8.37 1.18 -15.91
N LEU A 63 -7.64 2.26 -16.15
CA LEU A 63 -8.23 3.54 -16.56
C LEU A 63 -8.86 3.49 -17.96
N ALA A 64 -8.35 2.64 -18.85
CA ALA A 64 -8.91 2.46 -20.20
C ALA A 64 -10.17 1.58 -20.21
N THR A 65 -10.30 0.59 -19.30
CA THR A 65 -11.48 -0.29 -19.22
C THR A 65 -12.70 0.36 -18.56
N GLY A 66 -12.53 1.53 -17.93
CA GLY A 66 -13.62 2.36 -17.39
C GLY A 66 -14.50 3.03 -18.45
N VAL A 67 -14.09 3.04 -19.72
CA VAL A 67 -14.90 3.54 -20.83
C VAL A 67 -15.92 2.47 -21.23
N ILE A 68 -17.21 2.78 -21.02
CA ILE A 68 -18.35 1.94 -21.41
C ILE A 68 -18.24 1.69 -22.93
N GLY A 69 -17.89 0.47 -23.33
CA GLY A 69 -17.65 0.07 -24.73
C GLY A 69 -16.31 -0.65 -24.97
N LEU A 70 -15.26 -0.33 -24.21
CA LEU A 70 -13.96 -1.02 -24.33
C LEU A 70 -13.93 -2.39 -23.62
N ARG A 71 -14.94 -2.71 -22.79
CA ARG A 71 -15.06 -3.99 -22.05
C ARG A 71 -15.27 -5.21 -22.96
N HIS A 72 -15.84 -5.02 -24.15
CA HIS A 72 -16.14 -6.09 -25.11
C HIS A 72 -15.11 -6.23 -26.23
N LEU A 73 -14.14 -5.31 -26.30
CA LEU A 73 -13.02 -5.50 -27.19
C LEU A 73 -12.10 -6.56 -26.59
N PRO A 74 -11.64 -7.54 -27.39
CA PRO A 74 -10.58 -8.44 -26.97
C PRO A 74 -9.28 -7.62 -26.89
N ILE A 75 -9.11 -6.92 -25.77
CA ILE A 75 -7.85 -6.33 -25.36
C ILE A 75 -6.96 -7.53 -25.09
N LYS A 76 -6.30 -8.03 -26.14
CA LYS A 76 -5.31 -9.08 -26.03
C LYS A 76 -4.37 -8.68 -24.90
N SER A 77 -4.44 -9.44 -23.81
CA SER A 77 -3.34 -9.81 -22.93
C SER A 77 -2.04 -9.15 -23.41
N ASN A 78 -1.60 -8.07 -22.74
CA ASN A 78 -0.36 -7.42 -23.15
C ASN A 78 0.76 -8.40 -22.77
N PRO A 79 1.46 -9.02 -23.74
CA PRO A 79 2.48 -10.02 -23.44
C PRO A 79 3.57 -9.45 -22.52
N ALA A 80 3.79 -8.13 -22.53
CA ALA A 80 4.70 -7.49 -21.59
C ALA A 80 4.20 -7.54 -20.14
N ILE A 81 2.89 -7.41 -19.88
CA ILE A 81 2.31 -7.55 -18.52
C ILE A 81 2.48 -8.99 -18.04
N TRP A 82 2.17 -9.96 -18.91
CA TRP A 82 2.33 -11.39 -18.56
C TRP A 82 3.78 -11.76 -18.31
N ARG A 83 4.71 -11.24 -19.13
CA ARG A 83 6.15 -11.43 -18.91
C ARG A 83 6.59 -10.83 -17.58
N LEU A 84 6.19 -9.58 -17.29
CA LEU A 84 6.49 -8.92 -16.01
C LEU A 84 5.92 -9.67 -14.82
N GLU A 85 4.69 -10.17 -14.93
CA GLU A 85 4.06 -10.98 -13.89
C GLU A 85 4.82 -12.29 -13.64
N LYS A 86 5.26 -12.97 -14.70
CA LYS A 86 6.08 -14.18 -14.60
C LYS A 86 7.46 -13.92 -14.02
N GLU A 87 8.10 -12.80 -14.36
CA GLU A 87 9.37 -12.38 -13.77
C GLU A 87 9.23 -12.06 -12.27
N VAL A 88 8.17 -11.34 -11.87
CA VAL A 88 7.90 -11.08 -10.45
C VAL A 88 7.65 -12.40 -9.71
N GLN A 89 6.83 -13.29 -10.28
CA GLN A 89 6.55 -14.60 -9.69
C GLN A 89 7.83 -15.42 -9.48
N SER A 90 8.70 -15.49 -10.49
CA SER A 90 9.92 -16.29 -10.41
C SER A 90 10.93 -15.75 -9.40
N LEU A 91 11.05 -14.42 -9.28
CA LEU A 91 11.92 -13.79 -8.29
C LEU A 91 11.43 -14.01 -6.85
N ILE A 92 10.12 -13.86 -6.60
CA ILE A 92 9.54 -14.13 -5.28
C ILE A 92 9.81 -15.57 -4.87
N LEU A 93 9.49 -16.55 -5.73
CA LEU A 93 9.72 -17.97 -5.43
C LEU A 93 11.20 -18.31 -5.24
N LYS A 94 12.10 -17.62 -5.95
CA LYS A 94 13.54 -17.79 -5.75
C LYS A 94 13.97 -17.33 -4.37
N VAL A 95 13.52 -16.16 -3.92
CA VAL A 95 13.84 -15.66 -2.58
C VAL A 95 13.25 -16.56 -1.49
N VAL A 96 12.02 -17.05 -1.69
CA VAL A 96 11.37 -18.00 -0.78
C VAL A 96 12.17 -19.29 -0.62
N LYS A 97 12.62 -19.88 -1.74
CA LYS A 97 13.44 -21.11 -1.72
C LYS A 97 14.80 -20.91 -1.06
N GLU A 98 15.39 -19.73 -1.22
CA GLU A 98 16.68 -19.40 -0.59
C GLU A 98 16.53 -19.13 0.93
N SER A 99 15.34 -18.73 1.38
CA SER A 99 15.02 -18.61 2.82
C SER A 99 14.60 -19.92 3.48
N ASP A 100 14.12 -20.91 2.72
CA ASP A 100 13.70 -22.23 3.23
C ASP A 100 14.93 -23.07 3.68
N GLY A 101 15.39 -22.81 4.90
CA GLY A 101 16.56 -23.44 5.51
C GLY A 101 17.43 -22.50 6.33
N ALA A 102 17.25 -21.18 6.21
CA ALA A 102 17.90 -20.23 7.10
C ALA A 102 17.15 -20.20 8.44
N LYS A 103 17.82 -20.58 9.55
CA LYS A 103 17.32 -20.30 10.91
C LYS A 103 17.38 -18.79 11.16
N SER A 104 16.43 -18.08 10.58
CA SER A 104 16.21 -16.65 10.82
C SER A 104 15.03 -16.46 11.76
N GLU A 105 15.05 -15.35 12.48
CA GLU A 105 13.92 -14.80 13.24
C GLU A 105 12.63 -14.85 12.41
N LYS A 106 11.48 -15.14 13.03
CA LYS A 106 10.18 -15.31 12.35
C LYS A 106 9.81 -14.06 11.55
N ASP A 107 10.10 -14.07 10.25
CA ASP A 107 9.70 -13.01 9.33
C ASP A 107 8.29 -13.27 8.78
N LEU A 108 7.70 -12.25 8.16
CA LEU A 108 6.37 -12.37 7.54
C LEU A 108 6.32 -13.51 6.52
N LEU A 109 7.43 -13.75 5.83
CA LEU A 109 7.58 -14.81 4.84
C LEU A 109 7.43 -16.20 5.46
N GLN A 110 8.09 -16.43 6.60
CA GLN A 110 8.00 -17.67 7.35
C GLN A 110 6.56 -17.91 7.86
N MET A 111 5.85 -16.86 8.29
CA MET A 111 4.44 -16.99 8.69
C MET A 111 3.52 -17.35 7.51
N ILE A 112 3.76 -16.79 6.32
CA ILE A 112 3.01 -17.17 5.10
C ILE A 112 3.29 -18.63 4.74
N LEU A 113 4.55 -19.07 4.84
CA LEU A 113 4.94 -20.46 4.59
C LEU A 113 4.30 -21.44 5.59
N GLU A 114 4.25 -21.09 6.87
CA GLU A 114 3.57 -21.87 7.91
C GLU A 114 2.07 -21.97 7.62
N GLY A 115 1.40 -20.85 7.36
CA GLY A 115 -0.04 -20.85 7.05
C GLY A 115 -0.39 -21.66 5.79
N ALA A 116 0.51 -21.68 4.80
CA ALA A 116 0.32 -22.47 3.60
C ALA A 116 0.49 -23.99 3.84
N LYS A 117 1.43 -24.37 4.73
CA LYS A 117 1.60 -25.76 5.20
C LYS A 117 0.39 -26.23 6.03
N ASP A 118 -0.11 -25.39 6.93
CA ASP A 118 -1.29 -25.69 7.76
C ASP A 118 -2.57 -25.84 6.90
N GLY A 119 -2.66 -25.07 5.81
CA GLY A 119 -3.73 -25.19 4.81
C GLY A 119 -3.67 -26.45 3.93
N HIS A 120 -2.67 -27.33 4.13
CA HIS A 120 -2.43 -28.52 3.31
C HIS A 120 -2.29 -28.23 1.79
N LEU A 121 -1.84 -27.02 1.43
CA LEU A 121 -1.63 -26.63 0.05
C LEU A 121 -0.45 -27.40 -0.54
N SER A 122 -0.54 -27.81 -1.81
CA SER A 122 0.51 -28.59 -2.46
C SER A 122 0.91 -28.02 -3.82
N GLY A 123 2.19 -28.15 -4.17
CA GLY A 123 2.74 -27.75 -5.47
C GLY A 123 2.36 -26.33 -5.90
N ASP A 124 1.65 -26.22 -7.02
CA ASP A 124 1.28 -24.93 -7.62
C ASP A 124 0.34 -24.07 -6.74
N GLU A 125 -0.44 -24.68 -5.85
CA GLU A 125 -1.35 -23.93 -4.96
C GLU A 125 -0.58 -23.19 -3.86
N MET A 126 0.45 -23.84 -3.33
CA MET A 126 1.40 -23.26 -2.38
C MET A 126 2.13 -22.08 -3.02
N ASP A 127 2.68 -22.27 -4.23
CA ASP A 127 3.40 -21.22 -4.95
C ASP A 127 2.52 -20.01 -5.26
N ARG A 128 1.25 -20.23 -5.67
CA ARG A 128 0.28 -19.15 -5.89
C ARG A 128 -0.03 -18.42 -4.59
N PHE A 129 -0.34 -19.15 -3.51
CA PHE A 129 -0.65 -18.56 -2.22
C PHE A 129 0.48 -17.67 -1.70
N ILE A 130 1.73 -18.15 -1.79
CA ILE A 130 2.91 -17.40 -1.38
C ILE A 130 3.03 -16.12 -2.21
N VAL A 131 2.99 -16.25 -3.55
CA VAL A 131 3.17 -15.12 -4.47
C VAL A 131 2.07 -14.07 -4.30
N ASP A 132 0.82 -14.48 -4.13
CA ASP A 132 -0.31 -13.56 -4.01
C ASP A 132 -0.30 -12.81 -2.67
N ASN A 133 -0.03 -13.51 -1.56
CA ASN A 133 0.16 -12.84 -0.26
C ASN A 133 1.35 -11.88 -0.31
N TYR A 134 2.43 -12.27 -0.96
CA TYR A 134 3.62 -11.45 -1.12
C TYR A 134 3.32 -10.15 -1.88
N LYS A 135 2.68 -10.26 -3.05
CA LYS A 135 2.23 -9.11 -3.84
C LYS A 135 1.30 -8.20 -3.05
N ASN A 136 0.39 -8.77 -2.25
CA ASN A 136 -0.60 -8.02 -1.49
C ASN A 136 0.05 -7.20 -0.36
N ILE A 137 0.89 -7.83 0.47
CA ILE A 137 1.61 -7.13 1.55
C ILE A 137 2.47 -6.01 0.97
N TYR A 138 3.13 -6.27 -0.16
CA TYR A 138 3.97 -5.30 -0.83
C TYR A 138 3.17 -4.08 -1.31
N LEU A 139 2.06 -4.33 -2.02
CA LEU A 139 1.20 -3.29 -2.56
C LEU A 139 0.58 -2.43 -1.46
N VAL A 140 0.04 -3.09 -0.42
CA VAL A 140 -0.63 -2.42 0.69
C VAL A 140 0.37 -1.66 1.55
N GLY A 141 1.54 -2.21 1.83
CA GLY A 141 2.50 -1.64 2.77
C GLY A 141 3.29 -0.46 2.19
N TYR A 142 3.79 -0.58 0.96
CA TYR A 142 4.76 0.38 0.45
C TYR A 142 4.16 1.74 0.09
N GLU A 143 3.17 1.74 -0.79
CA GLU A 143 2.64 2.99 -1.32
C GLU A 143 1.89 3.75 -0.22
N THR A 144 1.15 3.06 0.63
CA THR A 144 0.35 3.71 1.67
C THR A 144 1.21 4.36 2.76
N ILE A 145 2.28 3.68 3.20
CA ILE A 145 3.20 4.21 4.22
C ILE A 145 3.99 5.39 3.65
N ALA A 146 4.53 5.26 2.43
CA ALA A 146 5.29 6.34 1.80
C ALA A 146 4.43 7.60 1.59
N VAL A 147 3.18 7.44 1.15
CA VAL A 147 2.24 8.54 0.98
C VAL A 147 1.89 9.17 2.33
N THR A 148 1.54 8.38 3.34
CA THR A 148 1.22 8.89 4.70
C THR A 148 2.40 9.66 5.30
N ALA A 149 3.61 9.10 5.22
CA ALA A 149 4.82 9.72 5.74
C ALA A 149 5.11 11.04 5.01
N SER A 150 4.96 11.07 3.69
CA SER A 150 5.15 12.27 2.89
C SER A 150 4.19 13.39 3.28
N TRP A 151 2.88 13.11 3.40
CA TRP A 151 1.90 14.11 3.82
C TRP A 151 2.13 14.58 5.26
N THR A 152 2.41 13.65 6.16
CA THR A 152 2.70 13.97 7.57
C THR A 152 3.89 14.92 7.69
N THR A 153 5.02 14.57 7.07
CA THR A 153 6.27 15.30 7.21
C THR A 153 6.30 16.58 6.38
N LEU A 154 5.95 16.50 5.09
CA LEU A 154 6.12 17.60 4.14
C LEU A 154 4.98 18.62 4.19
N MET A 155 3.77 18.23 4.60
CA MET A 155 2.61 19.11 4.52
C MET A 155 2.13 19.55 5.90
N LEU A 156 2.00 18.62 6.85
CA LEU A 156 1.50 18.98 8.18
C LEU A 156 2.60 19.51 9.10
N LEU A 157 3.71 18.78 9.27
CA LEU A 157 4.78 19.23 10.17
C LEU A 157 5.54 20.43 9.61
N ALA A 158 5.89 20.42 8.31
CA ALA A 158 6.62 21.54 7.71
C ALA A 158 5.82 22.86 7.72
N SER A 159 4.49 22.80 7.65
CA SER A 159 3.62 23.99 7.70
C SER A 159 3.24 24.41 9.13
N ASN A 160 3.40 23.52 10.12
CA ASN A 160 3.07 23.77 11.53
C ASN A 160 4.32 23.66 12.40
N ARG A 161 5.14 24.71 12.41
CA ARG A 161 6.45 24.70 13.09
C ARG A 161 6.37 24.43 14.59
N ASP A 162 5.32 24.88 15.26
CA ASP A 162 5.14 24.65 16.70
C ASP A 162 4.93 23.14 16.98
N TRP A 163 4.09 22.48 16.17
CA TRP A 163 3.89 21.03 16.24
C TRP A 163 5.17 20.27 15.87
N GLN A 164 5.91 20.73 14.87
CA GLN A 164 7.20 20.15 14.51
C GLN A 164 8.21 20.24 15.65
N ALA A 165 8.31 21.40 16.32
CA ALA A 165 9.21 21.60 17.45
C ALA A 165 8.83 20.69 18.63
N ASN A 166 7.54 20.63 18.98
CA ASN A 166 7.05 19.79 20.06
C ASN A 166 7.30 18.29 19.81
N VAL A 167 7.00 17.81 18.60
CA VAL A 167 7.27 16.41 18.22
C VAL A 167 8.78 16.12 18.25
N HIS A 168 9.61 17.04 17.76
CA HIS A 168 11.06 16.88 17.77
C HIS A 168 11.62 16.84 19.19
N GLU A 169 11.16 17.73 20.08
CA GLU A 169 11.53 17.71 21.49
C GLU A 169 11.14 16.37 22.13
N LYS A 170 9.95 15.87 21.82
CA LYS A 170 9.47 14.61 22.40
C LYS A 170 10.27 13.39 21.94
N ILE A 171 10.61 13.34 20.65
CA ILE A 171 11.52 12.32 20.11
C ILE A 171 12.87 12.40 20.84
N ASN A 172 13.42 13.61 21.02
CA ASN A 172 14.69 13.80 21.71
C ASN A 172 14.62 13.38 23.18
N GLN A 173 13.50 13.62 23.88
CA GLN A 173 13.30 13.16 25.26
C GLN A 173 13.28 11.63 25.37
N VAL A 174 12.65 10.94 24.42
CA VAL A 174 12.54 9.47 24.44
C VAL A 174 13.84 8.80 23.99
N CYS A 175 14.49 9.31 22.94
CA CYS A 175 15.72 8.74 22.39
C CYS A 175 16.99 9.19 23.11
N ALA A 176 16.99 10.35 23.75
CA ALA A 176 18.18 10.97 24.34
C ALA A 176 19.40 11.00 23.39
N GLY A 177 19.16 11.18 22.08
CA GLY A 177 20.19 11.18 21.04
C GLY A 177 20.72 9.80 20.62
N GLN A 178 20.15 8.71 21.14
CA GLN A 178 20.47 7.33 20.74
C GLN A 178 19.57 6.87 19.59
N SER A 179 20.04 5.88 18.82
CA SER A 179 19.21 5.20 17.84
C SER A 179 18.01 4.53 18.55
N PRO A 180 16.77 4.68 18.05
CA PRO A 180 15.59 4.11 18.71
C PRO A 180 15.66 2.58 18.77
N ASP A 181 15.48 2.02 19.97
CA ASP A 181 15.24 0.58 20.16
C ASP A 181 13.75 0.23 20.17
N SER A 182 13.41 -1.05 20.35
CA SER A 182 12.02 -1.53 20.37
C SER A 182 11.17 -0.89 21.47
N ASP A 183 11.75 -0.62 22.64
CA ASP A 183 11.03 -0.06 23.79
C ASP A 183 10.85 1.46 23.65
N MET A 184 11.84 2.15 23.09
CA MET A 184 11.74 3.56 22.69
C MET A 184 10.66 3.74 21.62
N ASN A 185 10.60 2.87 20.61
CA ASN A 185 9.55 2.92 19.58
C ASN A 185 8.15 2.73 20.18
N ARG A 186 8.00 1.84 21.18
CA ARG A 186 6.74 1.67 21.92
C ARG A 186 6.36 2.92 22.69
N LYS A 187 7.33 3.55 23.37
CA LYS A 187 7.12 4.81 24.09
C LYS A 187 6.71 5.93 23.15
N MET A 188 7.39 6.09 22.01
CA MET A 188 7.02 7.08 20.98
C MET A 188 5.60 6.87 20.45
N LYS A 189 5.19 5.63 20.22
CA LYS A 189 3.81 5.32 19.79
C LYS A 189 2.76 5.69 20.85
N MET A 190 3.13 5.67 22.13
CA MET A 190 2.25 6.09 23.23
C MET A 190 2.20 7.61 23.39
N GLU A 191 3.08 8.36 22.72
CA GLU A 191 3.04 9.81 22.76
C GLU A 191 1.85 10.34 21.96
N GLU A 192 0.90 10.93 22.69
CA GLU A 192 -0.36 11.43 22.17
C GLU A 192 -0.17 12.37 20.97
N GLN A 193 0.84 13.24 21.01
CA GLN A 193 1.13 14.20 19.94
C GLN A 193 1.52 13.53 18.62
N MET A 194 2.30 12.45 18.65
CA MET A 194 2.71 11.76 17.43
C MET A 194 1.53 11.02 16.80
N THR A 195 0.73 10.38 17.64
CA THR A 195 -0.50 9.71 17.23
C THR A 195 -1.51 10.71 16.64
N MET A 196 -1.70 11.88 17.27
CA MET A 196 -2.57 12.94 16.74
C MET A 196 -2.16 13.42 15.36
N VAL A 197 -0.86 13.69 15.14
CA VAL A 197 -0.37 14.15 13.83
C VAL A 197 -0.62 13.08 12.76
N ILE A 198 -0.34 11.81 13.05
CA ILE A 198 -0.59 10.71 12.09
C ILE A 198 -2.08 10.57 11.79
N HIS A 199 -2.95 10.65 12.81
CA HIS A 199 -4.39 10.57 12.60
C HIS A 199 -4.92 11.74 11.77
N GLU A 200 -4.43 12.96 12.02
CA GLU A 200 -4.83 14.13 11.24
C GLU A 200 -4.33 14.03 9.79
N SER A 201 -3.13 13.51 9.55
CA SER A 201 -2.64 13.17 8.21
C SER A 201 -3.56 12.19 7.50
N LEU A 202 -3.96 11.10 8.16
CA LEU A 202 -4.84 10.08 7.58
C LEU A 202 -6.27 10.60 7.35
N ARG A 203 -6.72 11.53 8.20
CA ARG A 203 -8.03 12.18 8.07
C ARG A 203 -8.08 13.10 6.86
N LEU A 204 -7.07 13.96 6.69
CA LEU A 204 -7.01 14.94 5.60
C LEU A 204 -6.53 14.32 4.27
N TYR A 205 -5.59 13.39 4.34
CA TYR A 205 -4.88 12.80 3.20
C TYR A 205 -4.84 11.27 3.30
N PRO A 206 -6.00 10.58 3.23
CA PRO A 206 -6.03 9.13 3.25
C PRO A 206 -5.24 8.58 2.05
N PRO A 207 -4.31 7.62 2.23
CA PRO A 207 -3.52 7.09 1.13
C PRO A 207 -4.36 6.38 0.06
N ALA A 208 -5.46 5.76 0.48
CA ALA A 208 -6.48 5.23 -0.41
C ALA A 208 -7.59 6.27 -0.57
N ALA A 209 -7.85 6.70 -1.81
CA ALA A 209 -8.89 7.70 -2.07
C ALA A 209 -10.31 7.09 -2.10
N ILE A 210 -10.44 5.83 -2.53
CA ILE A 210 -11.72 5.15 -2.72
C ILE A 210 -11.63 3.71 -2.21
N PHE A 211 -12.65 3.29 -1.48
CA PHE A 211 -12.94 1.90 -1.18
C PHE A 211 -14.02 1.37 -2.12
N SER A 212 -13.84 0.19 -2.70
CA SER A 212 -14.86 -0.45 -3.53
C SER A 212 -15.25 -1.81 -2.98
N GLN A 213 -16.55 -2.09 -2.94
CA GLN A 213 -17.07 -3.37 -2.47
C GLN A 213 -18.21 -3.83 -3.38
N GLU A 214 -18.16 -5.09 -3.80
CA GLU A 214 -19.22 -5.72 -4.56
C GLU A 214 -20.25 -6.39 -3.63
N ALA A 215 -21.53 -6.08 -3.85
CA ALA A 215 -22.64 -6.70 -3.16
C ALA A 215 -22.69 -8.22 -3.48
N GLN A 216 -22.39 -9.06 -2.48
CA GLN A 216 -22.39 -10.52 -2.64
C GLN A 216 -23.81 -11.13 -2.67
N HIS A 217 -24.78 -10.36 -2.19
CA HIS A 217 -26.22 -10.63 -2.18
C HIS A 217 -26.97 -9.30 -2.27
N ASP A 218 -28.28 -9.32 -2.44
CA ASP A 218 -29.09 -8.12 -2.45
C ASP A 218 -29.05 -7.45 -1.06
N ILE A 219 -28.62 -6.19 -1.01
CA ILE A 219 -28.46 -5.41 0.22
C ILE A 219 -29.42 -4.23 0.18
N LYS A 220 -30.17 -3.99 1.25
CA LYS A 220 -30.95 -2.77 1.43
C LYS A 220 -30.12 -1.74 2.19
N PHE A 221 -29.80 -0.62 1.55
CA PHE A 221 -29.06 0.50 2.15
C PHE A 221 -29.98 1.72 2.26
N GLY A 222 -30.50 1.97 3.46
CA GLY A 222 -31.59 2.94 3.67
C GLY A 222 -32.83 2.55 2.85
N ASP A 223 -33.29 3.47 2.00
CA ASP A 223 -34.41 3.22 1.08
C ASP A 223 -33.98 2.68 -0.30
N VAL A 224 -32.67 2.48 -0.51
CA VAL A 224 -32.13 2.00 -1.78
C VAL A 224 -31.85 0.50 -1.72
N LEU A 225 -32.36 -0.25 -2.70
CA LEU A 225 -31.99 -1.65 -2.91
C LEU A 225 -30.75 -1.71 -3.81
N VAL A 226 -29.71 -2.39 -3.33
CA VAL A 226 -28.46 -2.66 -4.05
C VAL A 226 -28.46 -4.14 -4.44
N PRO A 227 -28.69 -4.48 -5.72
CA PRO A 227 -28.67 -5.87 -6.18
C PRO A 227 -27.29 -6.52 -6.07
N LYS A 228 -27.27 -7.85 -5.98
CA LYS A 228 -26.06 -8.66 -6.10
C LYS A 228 -25.27 -8.31 -7.37
N GLY A 229 -23.95 -8.20 -7.24
CA GLY A 229 -23.02 -7.91 -8.33
C GLY A 229 -22.81 -6.41 -8.60
N VAL A 230 -23.52 -5.52 -7.88
CA VAL A 230 -23.26 -4.08 -7.95
C VAL A 230 -22.08 -3.72 -7.06
N THR A 231 -21.10 -3.00 -7.62
CA THR A 231 -19.98 -2.44 -6.86
C THR A 231 -20.32 -1.06 -6.31
N ALA A 232 -20.33 -0.90 -5.00
CA ALA A 232 -20.40 0.38 -4.32
C ALA A 232 -18.99 1.00 -4.20
N TRP A 233 -18.87 2.29 -4.49
CA TRP A 233 -17.61 3.04 -4.43
C TRP A 233 -17.76 4.15 -3.39
N THR A 234 -16.98 4.08 -2.32
CA THR A 234 -17.04 5.02 -1.21
C THR A 234 -15.74 5.80 -1.12
N PRO A 235 -15.75 7.13 -1.35
CA PRO A 235 -14.57 7.96 -1.14
C PRO A 235 -14.22 8.05 0.34
N PHE A 236 -12.97 7.74 0.70
CA PHE A 236 -12.50 7.83 2.09
C PHE A 236 -12.52 9.25 2.64
N THR A 237 -12.24 10.23 1.77
CA THR A 237 -12.22 11.65 2.12
C THR A 237 -13.57 12.19 2.60
N LEU A 238 -14.67 11.55 2.19
CA LEU A 238 -16.02 11.93 2.65
C LEU A 238 -16.32 11.37 4.05
N ILE A 239 -15.74 10.24 4.42
CA ILE A 239 -15.96 9.66 5.76
C ILE A 239 -15.15 10.45 6.80
N SER A 240 -13.90 10.79 6.47
CA SER A 240 -12.98 11.45 7.39
C SER A 240 -13.28 12.93 7.68
N THR A 241 -14.12 13.55 6.85
CA THR A 241 -14.55 14.96 7.02
C THR A 241 -15.91 15.11 7.70
N PHE A 242 -16.72 14.04 7.76
CA PHE A 242 -18.06 14.04 8.34
C PHE A 242 -18.14 13.42 9.76
N GLY A 243 -17.04 13.47 10.52
CA GLY A 243 -17.05 13.15 11.95
C GLY A 243 -17.50 14.37 12.77
N ASP A 244 -18.69 14.23 13.38
CA ASP A 244 -19.40 15.12 14.32
C ASP A 244 -19.89 16.49 13.82
N PRO A 245 -21.20 16.64 13.52
CA PRO A 245 -21.89 17.88 13.84
C PRO A 245 -21.99 17.97 15.35
N THR A 246 -21.34 18.98 15.93
CA THR A 246 -21.57 19.43 17.31
C THR A 246 -23.03 19.80 17.54
#